data_AF-A0A930APE7-F1
#
_entry.id   AF-A0A930APE7-F1
#
_cell.length_a   1.000
_cell.length_b   1.000
_cell.length_c   1.000
_cell.angle_alpha   90.00
_cell.angle_beta   90.00
_cell.angle_gamma   90.00
#
_symmetry.space_group_name_H-M   'P 1'
#
loop_
_entity.id
_entity.type
_entity.pdbx_description
1 polymer ?
#
loop_
_entity_poly.entity_id
_entity_poly.type
_entity_poly.pdbx_seq_one_letter_code
_entity_poly.pdbx_strand_id
1 'polypeptide(L)'
;DTPITSIQEGGAVIDLNGSLVGVVASQPFQGNSRMEYAITANEIKLIYNALKTNGKVTRGALGVVVRNVSSMLAYEKSAQGINIDMKSGVYVQTVVEKKDAGDSLQVGDIITMIDGIEMSSYQDVLARMYMHSAGDTINVSIIRGGESKQIGVVLQ
;
A
#
# COMPACT_ATOMS: atom_id res chain seq x y z
N ASP A 1 2.93 -18.51 -14.63
CA ASP A 1 3.05 -17.86 -15.96
C ASP A 1 1.92 -18.34 -16.86
N THR A 2 0.68 -18.24 -16.38
CA THR A 2 -0.49 -18.67 -17.16
C THR A 2 -0.73 -17.65 -18.27
N PRO A 3 -0.65 -18.02 -19.56
CA PRO A 3 -0.82 -17.06 -20.64
C PRO A 3 -2.21 -16.44 -20.58
N ILE A 4 -2.28 -15.13 -20.36
CA ILE A 4 -3.51 -14.35 -20.37
C ILE A 4 -3.44 -13.34 -21.53
N THR A 5 -4.48 -13.34 -22.35
CA THR A 5 -4.70 -12.42 -23.46
C THR A 5 -5.72 -11.35 -23.07
N SER A 6 -5.77 -10.22 -23.78
CA SER A 6 -6.77 -9.15 -23.53
C SER A 6 -8.23 -9.63 -23.62
N ILE A 7 -8.47 -10.75 -24.32
CA ILE A 7 -9.79 -11.40 -24.43
C ILE A 7 -10.23 -12.05 -23.11
N GLN A 8 -9.29 -12.30 -22.18
CA GLN A 8 -9.56 -12.93 -20.89
C GLN A 8 -9.71 -11.91 -19.75
N GLU A 9 -9.67 -10.60 -20.03
CA GLU A 9 -9.97 -9.56 -19.04
C GLU A 9 -11.39 -9.76 -18.45
N GLY A 10 -11.50 -9.67 -17.12
CA GLY A 10 -12.72 -9.99 -16.40
C GLY A 10 -12.93 -11.49 -16.13
N GLY A 11 -12.07 -12.36 -16.64
CA GLY A 11 -12.11 -13.81 -16.37
C GLY A 11 -11.67 -14.16 -14.95
N ALA A 12 -12.22 -15.26 -14.42
CA ALA A 12 -11.87 -15.78 -13.10
C ALA A 12 -10.49 -16.45 -13.09
N VAL A 13 -9.69 -16.14 -12.06
CA VAL A 13 -8.48 -16.88 -11.71
C VAL A 13 -8.82 -17.82 -10.55
N ILE A 14 -8.60 -19.11 -10.75
CA ILE A 14 -8.96 -20.16 -9.77
C ILE A 14 -7.74 -20.96 -9.34
N ASP A 15 -7.75 -21.43 -8.09
CA ASP A 15 -6.76 -22.39 -7.59
C ASP A 15 -7.10 -23.83 -8.00
N LEU A 16 -6.23 -24.79 -7.67
CA LEU A 16 -6.43 -26.22 -7.97
C LEU A 16 -7.63 -26.84 -7.24
N ASN A 17 -8.15 -26.19 -6.20
CA ASN A 17 -9.34 -26.62 -5.48
C ASN A 17 -10.63 -26.03 -6.09
N GLY A 18 -10.52 -25.21 -7.14
CA GLY A 18 -11.64 -24.51 -7.75
C GLY A 18 -12.06 -23.24 -7.01
N SER A 19 -11.25 -22.73 -6.08
CA SER A 19 -11.52 -21.49 -5.35
C SER A 19 -11.16 -20.28 -6.19
N LEU A 20 -12.04 -19.27 -6.23
CA LEU A 20 -11.73 -17.99 -6.86
C LEU A 20 -10.64 -17.25 -6.06
N VAL A 21 -9.48 -17.03 -6.69
CA VAL A 21 -8.36 -16.29 -6.10
C VAL A 21 -8.22 -14.88 -6.67
N GLY A 22 -8.82 -14.61 -7.82
CA GLY A 22 -8.86 -13.26 -8.39
C GLY A 22 -9.61 -13.16 -9.71
N VAL A 23 -9.57 -11.98 -10.30
CA VAL A 23 -10.10 -11.69 -11.65
C VAL A 23 -9.02 -11.05 -12.48
N VAL A 24 -8.85 -11.53 -13.71
CA VAL A 24 -7.89 -11.00 -14.66
C VAL A 24 -8.17 -9.53 -14.92
N ALA A 25 -7.14 -8.69 -14.82
CA ALA A 25 -7.22 -7.26 -15.09
C ALA A 25 -6.20 -6.83 -16.13
N SER A 26 -6.56 -5.77 -16.87
CA SER A 26 -5.65 -5.09 -17.78
C SER A 26 -4.41 -4.60 -17.04
N GLN A 27 -3.29 -4.55 -17.74
CA GLN A 27 -2.05 -4.04 -17.18
C GLN A 27 -2.21 -2.58 -16.71
N PRO A 28 -1.87 -2.26 -15.44
CA PRO A 28 -2.12 -0.93 -14.89
C PRO A 28 -1.16 0.16 -15.40
N PHE A 29 -0.04 -0.21 -16.03
CA PHE A 29 0.97 0.74 -16.54
C PHE A 29 1.41 0.37 -17.96
N GLN A 30 1.51 1.37 -18.85
CA GLN A 30 2.09 1.20 -20.18
C GLN A 30 3.60 0.93 -20.07
N GLY A 31 3.98 -0.34 -19.96
CA GLY A 31 5.36 -0.79 -19.92
C GLY A 31 5.50 -2.15 -20.59
N ASN A 32 6.70 -2.46 -21.11
CA ASN A 32 7.00 -3.74 -21.78
C ASN A 32 7.17 -4.88 -20.75
N SER A 33 6.13 -5.18 -19.99
CA SER A 33 6.09 -6.38 -19.14
C SER A 33 5.22 -7.44 -19.82
N ARG A 34 5.74 -8.66 -19.93
CA ARG A 34 4.97 -9.84 -20.38
C ARG A 34 4.24 -10.51 -19.20
N MET A 35 4.09 -9.80 -18.07
CA MET A 35 3.41 -10.31 -16.89
C MET A 35 1.95 -9.92 -16.90
N GLU A 36 1.11 -10.85 -16.50
CA GLU A 36 -0.33 -10.63 -16.43
C GLU A 36 -0.75 -10.32 -14.99
N TYR A 37 -1.84 -9.56 -14.85
CA TYR A 37 -2.28 -9.00 -13.58
C TYR A 37 -3.66 -9.52 -13.22
N ALA A 38 -3.90 -9.71 -11.92
CA ALA A 38 -5.20 -10.07 -11.39
C ALA A 38 -5.53 -9.22 -10.17
N ILE A 39 -6.77 -8.77 -10.09
CA ILE A 39 -7.34 -8.19 -8.86
C ILE A 39 -7.67 -9.35 -7.94
N THR A 40 -7.18 -9.31 -6.70
CA THR A 40 -7.37 -10.41 -5.75
C THR A 40 -8.84 -10.56 -5.34
N ALA A 41 -9.26 -11.78 -5.01
CA ALA A 41 -10.63 -12.04 -4.54
C ALA A 41 -11.02 -11.18 -3.32
N ASN A 42 -10.07 -10.87 -2.44
CA ASN A 42 -10.32 -10.03 -1.28
C ASN A 42 -10.57 -8.56 -1.68
N GLU A 43 -9.81 -8.02 -2.64
CA GLU A 43 -10.06 -6.67 -3.17
C GLU A 43 -11.42 -6.61 -3.89
N ILE A 44 -11.77 -7.63 -4.68
CA ILE A 44 -13.08 -7.72 -5.34
C ILE A 44 -14.21 -7.69 -4.32
N LYS A 45 -14.08 -8.45 -3.21
CA LYS A 45 -15.08 -8.49 -2.15
C LYS A 45 -15.27 -7.11 -1.50
N LEU A 46 -14.19 -6.37 -1.29
CA LEU A 46 -14.22 -5.02 -0.73
C LEU A 46 -14.92 -4.04 -1.69
N ILE A 47 -14.54 -4.06 -2.97
CA ILE A 47 -15.15 -3.24 -4.02
C ILE A 47 -16.65 -3.53 -4.16
N TYR A 48 -17.04 -4.81 -4.20
CA TYR A 48 -18.43 -5.22 -4.31
C TYR A 48 -19.27 -4.71 -3.14
N ASN A 49 -18.77 -4.85 -1.91
CA ASN A 49 -19.45 -4.37 -0.72
C ASN A 49 -19.63 -2.85 -0.76
N ALA A 50 -18.58 -2.09 -1.10
CA ALA A 50 -18.63 -0.63 -1.18
C ALA A 50 -19.61 -0.13 -2.24
N LEU A 51 -19.63 -0.75 -3.43
CA LEU A 51 -20.60 -0.44 -4.48
C LEU A 51 -22.02 -0.76 -4.05
N LYS A 52 -22.24 -1.89 -3.38
CA LYS A 52 -23.56 -2.32 -2.91
C LYS A 52 -24.12 -1.40 -1.83
N THR A 53 -23.29 -0.91 -0.90
CA THR A 53 -23.73 -0.08 0.22
C THR A 53 -23.82 1.40 -0.13
N ASN A 54 -22.81 1.93 -0.84
CA ASN A 54 -22.62 3.38 -1.01
C ASN A 54 -22.75 3.84 -2.47
N GLY A 55 -22.88 2.91 -3.44
CA GLY A 55 -22.91 3.21 -4.87
C GLY A 55 -21.58 3.68 -5.46
N LYS A 56 -20.52 3.78 -4.63
CA LYS A 56 -19.19 4.22 -5.03
C LYS A 56 -18.12 3.55 -4.16
N VAL A 57 -16.92 3.41 -4.71
CA VAL A 57 -15.74 2.94 -3.97
C VAL A 57 -14.97 4.15 -3.46
N THR A 58 -14.69 4.19 -2.16
CA THR A 58 -13.81 5.20 -1.55
C THR A 58 -12.64 4.45 -0.92
N ARG A 59 -11.43 4.68 -1.44
CA ARG A 59 -10.21 4.02 -0.97
C ARG A 59 -9.59 4.85 0.14
N GLY A 60 -9.07 4.18 1.17
CA GLY A 60 -8.36 4.87 2.24
C GLY A 60 -7.07 5.51 1.74
N ALA A 61 -6.74 6.68 2.30
CA ALA A 61 -5.46 7.34 2.08
C ALA A 61 -4.78 7.67 3.41
N LEU A 62 -3.45 7.49 3.47
CA LEU A 62 -2.65 7.92 4.63
C LEU A 62 -2.44 9.44 4.68
N GLY A 63 -2.69 10.16 3.57
CA GLY A 63 -2.46 11.61 3.50
C GLY A 63 -0.97 12.00 3.55
N VAL A 64 -0.05 11.15 3.09
CA VAL A 64 1.40 11.41 3.10
C VAL A 64 2.04 11.24 1.72
N VAL A 65 3.08 12.03 1.46
CA VAL A 65 4.02 11.81 0.36
C VAL A 65 5.22 11.06 0.93
N VAL A 66 5.54 9.94 0.30
CA VAL A 66 6.57 9.02 0.80
C VAL A 66 7.61 8.72 -0.28
N ARG A 67 8.81 8.35 0.17
CA ARG A 67 9.93 7.95 -0.68
C ARG A 67 10.53 6.64 -0.16
N ASN A 68 10.83 5.71 -1.06
CA ASN A 68 11.45 4.44 -0.68
C ASN A 68 12.82 4.68 -0.06
N VAL A 69 13.11 4.06 1.09
CA VAL A 69 14.43 4.17 1.72
C VAL A 69 15.52 3.55 0.82
N SER A 70 15.16 2.51 0.05
CA SER A 70 16.05 1.88 -0.94
C SER A 70 16.52 2.83 -2.04
N SER A 71 15.76 3.89 -2.36
CA SER A 71 16.11 4.88 -3.39
C SER A 71 16.80 6.13 -2.83
N MET A 72 17.06 6.17 -1.52
CA MET A 72 17.80 7.25 -0.86
C MET A 72 19.30 6.98 -0.89
N LEU A 73 20.09 8.00 -1.20
CA LEU A 73 21.54 7.94 -1.14
C LEU A 73 22.04 8.01 0.31
N ALA A 74 23.24 7.51 0.57
CA ALA A 74 23.79 7.43 1.94
C ALA A 74 23.84 8.80 2.65
N TYR A 75 24.19 9.87 1.92
CA TYR A 75 24.20 11.23 2.48
C TYR A 75 22.78 11.74 2.79
N GLU A 76 21.77 11.36 1.99
CA GLU A 76 20.36 11.72 2.26
C GLU A 76 19.87 11.00 3.51
N LYS A 77 20.21 9.71 3.67
CA LYS A 77 19.90 8.92 4.86
C LYS A 77 20.53 9.54 6.12
N SER A 78 21.81 9.87 6.05
CA SER A 78 22.53 10.48 7.17
C SER A 78 21.94 11.84 7.56
N ALA A 79 21.58 12.68 6.60
CA ALA A 79 20.96 13.98 6.86
C ALA A 79 19.59 13.87 7.54
N GLN A 80 18.89 12.75 7.36
CA GLN A 80 17.58 12.47 7.94
C GLN A 80 17.65 11.57 9.19
N GLY A 81 18.86 11.26 9.69
CA GLY A 81 19.04 10.39 10.85
C GLY A 81 18.67 8.92 10.60
N ILE A 82 18.63 8.50 9.35
CA ILE A 82 18.33 7.13 8.93
C ILE A 82 19.64 6.32 8.92
N ASN A 83 19.58 5.08 9.40
CA ASN A 83 20.71 4.15 9.26
C ASN A 83 21.06 3.97 7.77
N ILE A 84 22.32 4.25 7.40
CA ILE A 84 22.81 4.19 6.02
C ILE A 84 22.60 2.80 5.38
N ASP A 85 22.65 1.75 6.20
CA ASP A 85 22.51 0.34 5.78
C ASP A 85 21.05 -0.11 5.67
N MET A 86 20.09 0.73 6.09
CA MET A 86 18.67 0.40 5.98
C MET A 86 18.26 0.34 4.51
N LYS A 87 17.70 -0.79 4.08
CA LYS A 87 17.29 -1.03 2.67
C LYS A 87 15.79 -1.14 2.47
N SER A 88 15.03 -1.37 3.53
CA SER A 88 13.57 -1.51 3.51
C SER A 88 12.94 -0.35 4.27
N GLY A 89 11.64 -0.12 4.09
CA GLY A 89 10.90 0.99 4.66
C GLY A 89 10.64 2.12 3.68
N VAL A 90 9.66 2.95 4.04
CA VAL A 90 9.24 4.10 3.26
C VAL A 90 9.27 5.35 4.13
N TYR A 91 10.07 6.33 3.72
CA TYR A 91 10.29 7.59 4.43
C TYR A 91 9.19 8.60 4.13
N VAL A 92 8.61 9.21 5.16
CA VAL A 92 7.58 10.25 5.05
C VAL A 92 8.24 11.60 4.77
N GLN A 93 8.07 12.11 3.54
CA GLN A 93 8.61 13.40 3.10
C GLN A 93 7.68 14.57 3.45
N THR A 94 6.38 14.36 3.27
CA THR A 94 5.37 15.41 3.47
C THR A 94 4.12 14.78 4.05
N VAL A 95 3.44 15.50 4.94
CA VAL A 95 2.08 15.18 5.39
C VAL A 95 1.15 16.18 4.73
N VAL A 96 0.28 15.71 3.85
CA VAL A 96 -0.57 16.54 2.97
C VAL A 96 -1.81 17.02 3.73
N GLU A 97 -2.39 16.17 4.59
CA GLU A 97 -3.60 16.51 5.34
C GLU A 97 -3.44 16.24 6.83
N LYS A 98 -3.60 17.30 7.62
CA LYS A 98 -3.64 17.24 9.08
C LYS A 98 -5.10 17.24 9.53
N LYS A 99 -5.77 16.10 9.35
CA LYS A 99 -7.05 15.85 9.98
C LYS A 99 -6.96 14.47 10.59
N ASP A 100 -6.54 14.42 11.85
CA ASP A 100 -7.18 13.59 12.86
C ASP A 100 -6.66 13.92 14.25
N ALA A 101 -7.52 13.74 15.25
CA ALA A 101 -7.22 13.90 16.66
C ALA A 101 -6.59 12.59 17.19
N GLY A 102 -5.32 12.33 16.85
CA GLY A 102 -4.59 11.13 17.27
C GLY A 102 -3.08 11.24 17.01
N ASP A 103 -2.34 10.17 17.31
CA ASP A 103 -0.92 10.06 16.94
C ASP A 103 -0.81 9.99 15.41
N SER A 104 -0.38 11.09 14.80
CA SER A 104 -0.26 11.20 13.35
C SER A 104 1.14 10.79 12.88
N LEU A 105 1.20 10.36 11.62
CA LEU A 105 2.47 10.34 10.89
C LEU A 105 3.07 11.75 10.84
N GLN A 106 4.40 11.81 10.88
CA GLN A 106 5.18 13.03 10.86
C GLN A 106 6.24 12.95 9.76
N VAL A 107 6.64 14.11 9.25
CA VAL A 107 7.80 14.19 8.36
C VAL A 107 9.02 13.66 9.12
N GLY A 108 9.78 12.78 8.47
CA GLY A 108 10.91 12.10 9.09
C GLY A 108 10.61 10.68 9.57
N ASP A 109 9.34 10.29 9.66
CA ASP A 109 8.99 8.91 10.02
C ASP A 109 9.40 7.95 8.90
N ILE A 110 9.88 6.76 9.30
CA ILE A 110 10.07 5.65 8.37
C ILE A 110 9.01 4.60 8.66
N ILE A 111 8.08 4.40 7.75
CA ILE A 111 7.08 3.34 7.82
C ILE A 111 7.77 2.02 7.49
N THR A 112 7.71 1.06 8.41
CA THR A 112 8.31 -0.27 8.24
C THR A 112 7.26 -1.36 8.06
N MET A 113 6.08 -1.22 8.68
CA MET A 113 4.98 -2.17 8.53
C MET A 113 3.62 -1.48 8.59
N ILE A 114 2.63 -2.07 7.92
CA ILE A 114 1.22 -1.72 8.04
C ILE A 114 0.42 -3.00 8.25
N ASP A 115 -0.32 -3.08 9.37
CA ASP A 115 -1.07 -4.26 9.83
C ASP A 115 -0.23 -5.55 9.84
N GLY A 116 1.03 -5.43 10.25
CA GLY A 116 1.97 -6.54 10.33
C GLY A 116 2.58 -6.98 8.99
N ILE A 117 2.27 -6.29 7.89
CA ILE A 117 2.89 -6.53 6.58
C ILE A 117 4.06 -5.55 6.40
N GLU A 118 5.23 -6.06 6.03
CA GLU A 118 6.42 -5.24 5.78
C GLU A 118 6.26 -4.35 4.55
N MET A 119 6.64 -3.09 4.69
CA MET A 119 6.60 -2.08 3.63
C MET A 119 8.02 -1.84 3.13
N SER A 120 8.34 -2.33 1.94
CA SER A 120 9.65 -2.14 1.30
C SER A 120 9.65 -1.02 0.26
N SER A 121 8.45 -0.68 -0.22
CA SER A 121 8.24 0.28 -1.30
C SER A 121 6.92 1.05 -1.15
N TYR A 122 6.83 2.18 -1.83
CA TYR A 122 5.61 2.96 -2.01
C TYR A 122 4.48 2.11 -2.60
N GLN A 123 4.80 1.19 -3.52
CA GLN A 123 3.84 0.27 -4.10
C GLN A 123 3.22 -0.65 -3.05
N ASP A 124 4.00 -1.12 -2.08
CA ASP A 124 3.50 -1.93 -0.97
C ASP A 124 2.53 -1.14 -0.09
N VAL A 125 2.87 0.12 0.20
CA VAL A 125 2.01 1.03 0.96
C VAL A 125 0.69 1.26 0.21
N LEU A 126 0.75 1.58 -1.09
CA LEU A 126 -0.45 1.73 -1.92
C LEU A 126 -1.30 0.46 -1.96
N ALA A 127 -0.68 -0.70 -2.19
CA ALA A 127 -1.38 -1.98 -2.22
C ALA A 127 -2.08 -2.25 -0.89
N ARG A 128 -1.45 -1.88 0.23
CA ARG A 128 -2.08 -1.99 1.54
C ARG A 128 -3.25 -1.04 1.71
N MET A 129 -3.16 0.19 1.21
CA MET A 129 -4.27 1.16 1.25
C MET A 129 -5.49 0.71 0.43
N TYR A 130 -5.28 0.00 -0.67
CA TYR A 130 -6.38 -0.51 -1.50
C TYR A 130 -7.23 -1.58 -0.82
N MET A 131 -6.70 -2.18 0.24
CA MET A 131 -7.39 -3.16 1.07
C MET A 131 -8.21 -2.52 2.20
N HIS A 132 -8.25 -1.19 2.27
CA HIS A 132 -8.92 -0.43 3.32
C HIS A 132 -9.79 0.68 2.73
N SER A 133 -10.81 1.07 3.48
CA SER A 133 -11.71 2.17 3.16
C SER A 133 -11.32 3.43 3.93
N ALA A 134 -11.81 4.58 3.46
CA ALA A 134 -11.77 5.81 4.24
C ALA A 134 -12.48 5.62 5.60
N GLY A 135 -11.86 6.10 6.68
CA GLY A 135 -12.32 5.95 8.06
C GLY A 135 -11.82 4.69 8.78
N ASP A 136 -11.17 3.75 8.08
CA ASP A 136 -10.59 2.57 8.73
C ASP A 136 -9.37 2.97 9.58
N THR A 137 -9.25 2.38 10.78
CA THR A 137 -8.05 2.52 11.60
C THR A 137 -7.09 1.37 11.32
N ILE A 138 -5.86 1.71 10.94
CA ILE A 138 -4.78 0.76 10.64
C ILE A 138 -3.63 0.88 11.64
N ASN A 139 -2.92 -0.22 11.87
CA ASN A 139 -1.75 -0.22 12.73
C ASN A 139 -0.49 0.01 11.89
N VAL A 140 0.24 1.09 12.16
CA VAL A 140 1.46 1.45 11.43
C VAL A 140 2.66 1.36 12.36
N SER A 141 3.62 0.51 11.99
CA SER A 141 4.93 0.47 12.63
C SER A 141 5.85 1.49 11.96
N ILE A 142 6.43 2.37 12.76
CA ILE A 142 7.32 3.44 12.30
C ILE A 142 8.65 3.43 13.06
N ILE A 143 9.68 4.02 12.46
CA ILE A 143 10.89 4.46 13.16
C ILE A 143 10.86 5.98 13.22
N ARG A 144 10.92 6.55 14.43
CA ARG A 144 10.94 8.00 14.68
C ARG A 144 12.08 8.32 15.64
N GLY A 145 13.04 9.13 15.20
CA GLY A 145 14.22 9.46 16.01
C GLY A 145 15.10 8.25 16.36
N GLY A 146 15.08 7.21 15.52
CA GLY A 146 15.82 5.97 15.73
C GLY A 146 15.08 4.93 16.60
N GLU A 147 13.93 5.27 17.17
CA GLU A 147 13.13 4.35 17.97
C GLU A 147 11.94 3.79 17.19
N SER A 148 11.70 2.49 17.32
CA SER A 148 10.51 1.83 16.78
C SER A 148 9.28 2.16 17.61
N LYS A 149 8.21 2.59 16.94
CA LYS A 149 6.90 2.89 17.54
C LYS A 149 5.79 2.26 16.71
N GLN A 150 4.68 1.94 17.35
CA GLN A 150 3.46 1.50 16.68
C GLN A 150 2.38 2.53 16.97
N ILE A 151 1.73 3.03 15.92
CA ILE A 151 0.67 4.04 16.02
C ILE A 151 -0.57 3.57 15.27
N GLY A 152 -1.75 3.92 15.78
CA GLY A 152 -3.01 3.72 15.08
C GLY A 152 -3.30 4.95 14.21
N VAL A 153 -3.41 4.75 12.89
CA VAL A 153 -3.69 5.82 11.93
C VAL A 153 -5.07 5.60 11.33
N VAL A 154 -5.90 6.63 11.36
CA VAL A 154 -7.20 6.63 10.69
C VAL A 154 -6.99 7.08 9.24
N LEU A 155 -7.57 6.33 8.31
CA LEU A 155 -7.47 6.63 6.88
C LEU A 155 -8.49 7.68 6.45
N GLN A 156 -8.12 8.51 5.49
CA GLN A 156 -8.98 9.52 4.87
C GLN A 156 -9.68 9.00 3.61
#